data_AF-V8N7I7-F1
#
_entry.id   AF-V8N7I7-F1
#
_cell.length_a   1.000
_cell.length_b   1.000
_cell.length_c   1.000
_cell.angle_alpha   90.00
_cell.angle_beta   90.00
_cell.angle_gamma   90.00
#
_symmetry.space_group_name_H-M   'P 1'
#
loop_
_entity.id
_entity.type
_entity.pdbx_description
1 polymer ?
#
loop_
_entity_poly.entity_id
_entity_poly.type
_entity_poly.pdbx_seq_one_letter_code
_entity_poly.pdbx_strand_id
1 'polypeptide(L)'
;MDTVIEILNDVEFHFKTPDLIMAQLYQELEFCNSKVCQFVLGPVISRTLDLPYLSKAKRTFFKNLVNHTFDGSEVEHGVVLTPDGTTVSISHLLAGIAAGLKMKNELILPENPLITGPPNSSGEESQLSLDPLISSTISMDLGMTFLLFYSKQSQEALGPNGCWDSISEPHTFILMGPPSYMPDAVINGAMDGFILGTYLLEKVDPPFNISVLLNDYYGSKGLNGEEKIRSNFRRKFFAALLSKEKLQEQVENALRLLWKMNEASSLFEGITDKKLTYLAKQAVDEFMTMYVECPAIIPRCIWGARPYKGTPTQLKLPLGFVYIHHTSTPSKPCQNFSTCAADMRSMQRFHQDDRGWDDIGYSFVFGSDGYLYQGRGWHWVGAHTRGYNSKGYGISFIGDYMKVLPDFYELELMKNNFIQCAVKGARLQANYTIHGHRQMVPTLCPGDRLFQEIETWKGFKTRCFIDKDGNKLCI
;
A
#
# COMPACT_ATOMS: atom_id res chain seq x y z
N MET A 1 -6.54 -5.85 -13.32
CA MET A 1 -5.89 -7.14 -12.99
C MET A 1 -6.46 -8.30 -13.82
N ASP A 2 -7.78 -8.41 -13.97
CA ASP A 2 -8.42 -9.54 -14.68
C ASP A 2 -7.88 -9.80 -16.09
N THR A 3 -7.69 -8.75 -16.90
CA THR A 3 -7.06 -8.87 -18.24
C THR A 3 -5.61 -9.39 -18.17
N VAL A 4 -4.87 -9.07 -17.11
CA VAL A 4 -3.50 -9.58 -16.88
C VAL A 4 -3.56 -11.08 -16.63
N ILE A 5 -4.45 -11.51 -15.74
CA ILE A 5 -4.65 -12.93 -15.41
C ILE A 5 -5.10 -13.71 -16.65
N GLU A 6 -5.99 -13.14 -17.47
CA GLU A 6 -6.43 -13.76 -18.74
C GLU A 6 -5.26 -13.95 -19.71
N ILE A 7 -4.42 -12.92 -19.91
CA ILE A 7 -3.25 -13.01 -20.79
C ILE A 7 -2.24 -14.04 -20.26
N LEU A 8 -1.98 -14.05 -18.95
CA LEU A 8 -1.09 -15.04 -18.33
C LEU A 8 -1.64 -16.46 -18.49
N ASN A 9 -2.94 -16.67 -18.31
CA ASN A 9 -3.57 -17.97 -18.52
C ASN A 9 -3.45 -18.44 -19.98
N ASP A 10 -3.63 -17.54 -20.96
CA ASP A 10 -3.42 -17.86 -22.38
C ASP A 10 -1.96 -18.27 -22.67
N VAL A 11 -0.99 -17.58 -22.06
CA VAL A 11 0.44 -17.92 -22.15
C VAL A 11 0.72 -19.28 -21.52
N GLU A 12 0.29 -19.49 -20.28
CA GLU A 12 0.57 -20.71 -19.54
C GLU A 12 -0.08 -21.95 -20.15
N PHE A 13 -1.25 -21.82 -20.78
CA PHE A 13 -1.90 -22.94 -21.48
C PHE A 13 -1.03 -23.51 -22.61
N HIS A 14 -0.25 -22.67 -23.29
CA HIS A 14 0.56 -23.08 -24.45
C HIS A 14 1.96 -23.59 -24.06
N PHE A 15 2.47 -23.23 -22.89
CA PHE A 15 3.82 -23.57 -22.42
C PHE A 15 3.72 -24.54 -21.25
N LYS A 16 3.72 -25.85 -21.53
CA LYS A 16 3.50 -26.91 -20.52
C LYS A 16 4.60 -27.08 -19.45
N THR A 17 5.52 -26.12 -19.27
CA THR A 17 6.59 -26.16 -18.24
C THR A 17 6.83 -24.77 -17.61
N PRO A 18 6.72 -24.61 -16.28
CA PRO A 18 6.76 -23.30 -15.59
C PRO A 18 8.09 -22.53 -15.75
N ASP A 19 9.22 -23.23 -15.72
CA ASP A 19 10.56 -22.61 -15.73
C ASP A 19 10.84 -21.87 -17.05
N LEU A 20 10.23 -22.36 -18.14
CA LEU A 20 10.35 -21.78 -19.46
C LEU A 20 9.52 -20.48 -19.57
N ILE A 21 8.39 -20.39 -18.85
CA ILE A 21 7.43 -19.28 -18.95
C ILE A 21 8.03 -17.98 -18.42
N MET A 22 8.66 -17.98 -17.24
CA MET A 22 9.21 -16.73 -16.69
C MET A 22 10.48 -16.28 -17.40
N ALA A 23 11.40 -17.20 -17.73
CA ALA A 23 12.59 -16.86 -18.50
C ALA A 23 12.24 -16.32 -19.91
N GLN A 24 11.17 -16.82 -20.53
CA GLN A 24 10.67 -16.32 -21.81
C GLN A 24 9.89 -15.00 -21.67
N LEU A 25 9.07 -14.84 -20.62
CA LEU A 25 8.43 -13.55 -20.29
C LEU A 25 9.50 -12.47 -20.01
N TYR A 26 10.59 -12.78 -19.30
CA TYR A 26 11.73 -11.86 -19.13
C TYR A 26 12.35 -11.42 -20.45
N GLN A 27 12.46 -12.34 -21.40
CA GLN A 27 13.09 -12.11 -22.69
C GLN A 27 12.20 -11.31 -23.66
N GLU A 28 10.89 -11.54 -23.63
CA GLU A 28 9.94 -10.93 -24.59
C GLU A 28 9.38 -9.58 -24.14
N LEU A 29 9.30 -9.37 -22.82
CA LEU A 29 8.64 -8.23 -22.22
C LEU A 29 9.58 -7.10 -21.87
N GLU A 30 10.89 -7.39 -21.83
CA GLU A 30 11.89 -6.39 -21.46
C GLU A 30 11.59 -5.70 -20.12
N PHE A 31 10.79 -6.34 -19.25
CA PHE A 31 10.35 -5.76 -17.98
C PHE A 31 11.51 -5.56 -17.00
N CYS A 32 12.64 -6.20 -17.30
CA CYS A 32 13.89 -6.16 -16.56
C CYS A 32 15.00 -5.50 -17.41
N ASN A 33 14.76 -4.28 -17.89
CA ASN A 33 15.70 -3.55 -18.73
C ASN A 33 16.77 -2.77 -17.96
N SER A 34 16.60 -2.56 -16.65
CA SER A 34 17.62 -1.86 -15.87
C SER A 34 18.84 -2.78 -15.65
N LYS A 35 20.05 -2.20 -15.71
CA LYS A 35 21.31 -2.92 -15.38
C LYS A 35 21.23 -3.61 -14.01
N VAL A 36 20.47 -2.99 -13.11
CA VAL A 36 20.23 -3.41 -11.74
C VAL A 36 19.34 -4.66 -11.70
N CYS A 37 18.26 -4.67 -12.46
CA CYS A 37 17.39 -5.84 -12.59
C CYS A 37 18.13 -7.00 -13.27
N GLN A 38 18.89 -6.74 -14.34
CA GLN A 38 19.72 -7.75 -15.02
C GLN A 38 20.85 -8.30 -14.14
N PHE A 39 21.37 -7.51 -13.21
CA PHE A 39 22.37 -7.97 -12.25
C PHE A 39 21.81 -9.05 -11.33
N VAL A 40 20.56 -8.89 -10.88
CA VAL A 40 19.91 -9.82 -9.94
C VAL A 40 19.30 -11.02 -10.67
N LEU A 41 18.58 -10.77 -11.75
CA LEU A 41 17.79 -11.78 -12.44
C LEU A 41 18.54 -12.44 -13.60
N GLY A 42 19.69 -11.89 -14.00
CA GLY A 42 20.51 -12.37 -15.11
C GLY A 42 20.28 -11.57 -16.39
N PRO A 43 21.22 -11.65 -17.36
CA PRO A 43 21.08 -10.95 -18.64
C PRO A 43 19.93 -11.51 -19.47
N VAL A 44 19.35 -10.68 -20.32
CA VAL A 44 18.35 -11.12 -21.31
C VAL A 44 19.07 -11.93 -22.40
N ILE A 45 18.89 -13.26 -22.40
CA ILE A 45 19.66 -14.20 -23.25
C ILE A 45 19.12 -14.31 -24.69
N SER A 46 17.85 -13.94 -24.96
CA SER A 46 17.26 -14.00 -26.31
C SER A 46 16.28 -12.85 -26.57
N ARG A 47 16.25 -12.34 -27.81
CA ARG A 47 15.45 -11.18 -28.24
C ARG A 47 14.17 -11.52 -29.00
N THR A 48 13.88 -12.80 -29.21
CA THR A 48 12.86 -13.20 -30.18
C THR A 48 12.23 -14.53 -29.80
N LEU A 49 11.13 -14.46 -29.05
CA LEU A 49 9.98 -15.27 -29.38
C LEU A 49 8.85 -14.33 -29.79
N ASP A 50 8.35 -14.50 -31.01
CA ASP A 50 7.04 -13.99 -31.36
C ASP A 50 6.06 -14.82 -30.52
N LEU A 51 5.09 -14.20 -29.85
CA LEU A 51 4.02 -14.88 -29.10
C LEU A 51 2.84 -15.11 -30.07
N PRO A 52 2.88 -16.03 -31.06
CA PRO A 52 1.91 -16.07 -32.16
C PRO A 52 0.49 -16.39 -31.69
N TYR A 53 0.35 -16.97 -30.51
CA TYR A 53 -0.91 -17.38 -29.92
C TYR A 53 -1.63 -16.23 -29.18
N LEU A 54 -0.94 -15.13 -28.86
CA LEU A 54 -1.58 -13.92 -28.37
C LEU A 54 -1.97 -13.01 -29.55
N SER A 55 -3.16 -12.43 -29.49
CA SER A 55 -3.58 -11.41 -30.44
C SER A 55 -2.61 -10.21 -30.41
N LYS A 56 -2.47 -9.50 -31.53
CA LYS A 56 -1.63 -8.28 -31.60
C LYS A 56 -2.02 -7.26 -30.52
N ALA A 57 -3.31 -7.15 -30.22
CA ALA A 57 -3.82 -6.26 -29.17
C ALA A 57 -3.36 -6.71 -27.78
N LYS A 58 -3.55 -7.98 -27.40
CA LYS A 58 -3.10 -8.54 -26.12
C LYS A 58 -1.59 -8.38 -25.92
N ARG A 59 -0.79 -8.63 -26.96
CA ARG A 59 0.67 -8.44 -26.94
C ARG A 59 1.07 -6.99 -26.71
N THR A 60 0.44 -6.06 -27.42
CA THR A 60 0.73 -4.62 -27.29
C THR A 60 0.34 -4.12 -25.91
N PHE A 61 -0.85 -4.49 -25.44
CA PHE A 61 -1.34 -4.15 -24.10
C PHE A 61 -0.35 -4.61 -23.02
N PHE A 62 0.03 -5.89 -23.06
CA PHE A 62 0.90 -6.45 -22.05
C PHE A 62 2.32 -5.88 -22.08
N LYS A 63 2.88 -5.60 -23.27
CA LYS A 63 4.16 -4.88 -23.44
C LYS A 63 4.14 -3.47 -22.87
N ASN A 64 3.05 -2.74 -23.04
CA ASN A 64 2.90 -1.42 -22.42
C ASN A 64 2.78 -1.54 -20.90
N LEU A 65 2.17 -2.62 -20.41
CA LEU A 65 1.91 -2.80 -18.99
C LEU A 65 3.16 -3.11 -18.15
N VAL A 66 4.11 -3.79 -18.76
CA VAL A 66 5.40 -4.13 -18.13
C VAL A 66 6.46 -3.03 -18.28
N ASN A 67 6.19 -2.01 -19.09
CA ASN A 67 7.05 -0.84 -19.24
C ASN A 67 6.49 0.32 -18.42
N HIS A 68 6.78 0.31 -17.12
CA HIS A 68 6.37 1.38 -16.20
C HIS A 68 7.07 2.68 -16.57
N THR A 69 6.27 3.73 -16.82
CA THR A 69 6.75 5.05 -17.23
C THR A 69 5.81 6.14 -16.74
N PHE A 70 6.34 7.37 -16.66
CA PHE A 70 5.54 8.58 -16.49
C PHE A 70 5.60 9.36 -17.79
N ASP A 71 4.44 9.75 -18.33
CA ASP A 71 4.44 10.88 -19.24
C ASP A 71 4.40 12.16 -18.39
N GLY A 72 5.01 13.25 -18.85
CA GLY A 72 5.11 14.50 -18.07
C GLY A 72 3.77 15.18 -17.71
N SER A 73 2.64 14.49 -17.84
CA SER A 73 1.27 14.94 -17.54
C SER A 73 0.63 14.20 -16.35
N GLU A 74 1.43 13.76 -15.38
CA GLU A 74 0.97 13.05 -14.16
C GLU A 74 0.25 11.71 -14.43
N VAL A 75 0.27 11.22 -15.68
CA VAL A 75 -0.24 9.90 -16.03
C VAL A 75 0.84 8.85 -15.78
N GLU A 76 0.47 7.84 -14.99
CA GLU A 76 1.34 6.71 -14.70
C GLU A 76 0.92 5.51 -15.57
N HIS A 77 1.86 5.02 -16.37
CA HIS A 77 1.69 3.87 -17.26
C HIS A 77 2.27 2.62 -16.61
N GLY A 78 1.78 1.44 -17.02
CA GLY A 78 2.29 0.16 -16.50
C GLY A 78 1.69 -0.28 -15.16
N VAL A 79 0.52 0.27 -14.82
CA VAL A 79 -0.20 -0.04 -13.59
C VAL A 79 -1.58 -0.60 -13.88
N VAL A 80 -2.15 -1.36 -12.93
CA VAL A 80 -3.52 -1.88 -13.01
C VAL A 80 -4.30 -1.67 -11.73
N LEU A 81 -5.60 -1.44 -11.88
CA LEU A 81 -6.57 -1.56 -10.79
C LEU A 81 -6.69 -3.04 -10.39
N THR A 82 -6.61 -3.31 -9.09
CA THR A 82 -6.79 -4.64 -8.50
C THR A 82 -8.19 -4.79 -7.88
N PRO A 83 -8.71 -6.03 -7.73
CA PRO A 83 -10.02 -6.28 -7.15
C PRO A 83 -10.22 -5.77 -5.71
N ASP A 84 -9.13 -5.57 -4.97
CA ASP A 84 -9.13 -4.96 -3.63
C ASP A 84 -9.21 -3.43 -3.64
N GLY A 85 -9.34 -2.81 -4.82
CA GLY A 85 -9.47 -1.37 -5.01
C GLY A 85 -8.16 -0.61 -5.05
N THR A 86 -7.02 -1.26 -4.90
CA THR A 86 -5.71 -0.59 -5.00
C THR A 86 -5.16 -0.62 -6.43
N THR A 87 -4.03 0.06 -6.63
CA THR A 87 -3.34 0.10 -7.92
C THR A 87 -1.95 -0.48 -7.74
N VAL A 88 -1.51 -1.31 -8.69
CA VAL A 88 -0.22 -2.01 -8.64
C VAL A 88 0.54 -1.86 -9.94
N SER A 89 1.85 -1.66 -9.85
CA SER A 89 2.77 -1.76 -10.98
C SER A 89 3.02 -3.22 -11.32
N ILE A 90 2.77 -3.60 -12.57
CA ILE A 90 2.92 -5.00 -13.01
C ILE A 90 4.38 -5.40 -13.16
N SER A 91 5.26 -4.48 -13.58
CA SER A 91 6.69 -4.76 -13.70
C SER A 91 7.31 -5.19 -12.37
N HIS A 92 7.04 -4.44 -11.30
CA HIS A 92 7.56 -4.71 -9.95
C HIS A 92 6.95 -5.98 -9.34
N LEU A 93 5.66 -6.22 -9.57
CA LEU A 93 4.97 -7.45 -9.17
C LEU A 93 5.64 -8.69 -9.81
N LEU A 94 5.83 -8.66 -11.12
CA LEU A 94 6.42 -9.79 -11.86
C LEU A 94 7.91 -9.98 -11.53
N ALA A 95 8.64 -8.91 -11.23
CA ALA A 95 10.04 -8.99 -10.80
C ALA A 95 10.20 -9.82 -9.52
N GLY A 96 9.36 -9.59 -8.50
CA GLY A 96 9.42 -10.37 -7.27
C GLY A 96 9.01 -11.83 -7.43
N ILE A 97 7.95 -12.10 -8.21
CA ILE A 97 7.50 -13.46 -8.50
C ILE A 97 8.65 -14.28 -9.11
N ALA A 98 9.33 -13.72 -10.10
CA ALA A 98 10.36 -14.49 -10.76
C ALA A 98 11.73 -14.47 -10.08
N ALA A 99 12.03 -13.48 -9.23
CA ALA A 99 13.13 -13.62 -8.28
C ALA A 99 12.92 -14.85 -7.37
N GLY A 100 11.70 -15.01 -6.83
CA GLY A 100 11.33 -16.18 -6.01
C GLY A 100 11.45 -17.51 -6.76
N LEU A 101 10.97 -17.58 -8.01
CA LEU A 101 11.07 -18.78 -8.84
C LEU A 101 12.52 -19.13 -9.20
N LYS A 102 13.34 -18.13 -9.57
CA LYS A 102 14.74 -18.34 -9.90
C LYS A 102 15.51 -18.92 -8.71
N MET A 103 15.34 -18.34 -7.53
CA MET A 103 15.99 -18.80 -6.29
C MET A 103 15.56 -20.22 -5.88
N LYS A 104 14.35 -20.66 -6.24
CA LYS A 104 13.88 -22.02 -5.96
C LYS A 104 14.53 -23.09 -6.84
N ASN A 105 14.69 -22.79 -8.12
CA ASN A 105 15.19 -23.73 -9.12
C ASN A 105 16.72 -23.80 -9.17
N GLU A 106 17.40 -22.67 -8.89
CA GLU A 106 18.83 -22.62 -8.66
C GLU A 106 19.09 -22.88 -7.17
N LEU A 107 19.07 -24.15 -6.75
CA LEU A 107 19.36 -24.59 -5.37
C LEU A 107 20.86 -24.46 -5.02
N ILE A 108 21.47 -23.37 -5.46
CA ILE A 108 22.82 -22.91 -5.20
C ILE A 108 22.70 -21.41 -4.96
N LEU A 109 22.67 -21.00 -3.69
CA LEU A 109 23.18 -19.68 -3.33
C LEU A 109 24.54 -19.57 -4.01
N PRO A 110 24.85 -18.52 -4.79
CA PRO A 110 26.23 -18.31 -5.17
C PRO A 110 27.02 -18.11 -3.87
N GLU A 111 27.70 -19.16 -3.41
CA GLU A 111 28.90 -19.04 -2.59
C GLU A 111 29.97 -18.39 -3.47
N ASN A 112 29.78 -17.10 -3.73
CA ASN A 112 30.81 -16.23 -4.25
C ASN A 112 30.44 -14.80 -3.87
N PRO A 113 30.98 -14.27 -2.76
CA PRO A 113 31.10 -12.83 -2.63
C PRO A 113 31.97 -12.32 -3.79
N LEU A 114 31.34 -11.66 -4.76
CA LEU A 114 32.01 -10.99 -5.88
C LEU A 114 32.19 -9.51 -5.52
N ILE A 115 33.37 -8.85 -5.55
CA ILE A 115 34.74 -9.15 -5.99
C ILE A 115 35.69 -8.21 -5.20
N THR A 116 36.93 -8.67 -5.04
CA THR A 116 38.16 -7.95 -4.63
C THR A 116 38.25 -6.48 -5.07
N GLY A 117 38.52 -5.57 -4.13
CA GLY A 117 39.01 -4.20 -4.38
C GLY A 117 40.43 -4.01 -3.82
N PRO A 118 41.12 -2.90 -4.12
CA PRO A 118 42.39 -2.61 -3.46
C PRO A 118 42.13 -2.32 -1.96
N PRO A 119 42.98 -2.80 -1.04
CA PRO A 119 42.72 -2.71 0.38
C PRO A 119 42.68 -1.25 0.86
N ASN A 120 41.62 -0.91 1.59
CA ASN A 120 41.62 0.28 2.43
C ASN A 120 42.62 0.10 3.59
N SER A 121 43.15 1.19 4.11
CA SER A 121 44.20 1.27 5.14
C SER A 121 43.84 0.67 6.52
N SER A 122 42.77 -0.11 6.62
CA SER A 122 42.31 -0.82 7.83
C SER A 122 42.06 -2.32 7.61
N GLY A 123 42.31 -2.88 6.42
CA GLY A 123 42.42 -4.34 6.24
C GLY A 123 41.14 -5.18 6.34
N GLU A 124 39.96 -4.60 6.51
CA GLU A 124 38.68 -5.32 6.44
C GLU A 124 37.87 -4.88 5.20
N GLU A 125 37.78 -5.76 4.20
CA GLU A 125 36.81 -5.64 3.11
C GLU A 125 35.43 -6.07 3.63
N SER A 126 34.50 -5.13 3.82
CA SER A 126 33.10 -5.48 4.10
C SER A 126 32.48 -6.13 2.86
N GLN A 127 32.23 -7.44 2.91
CA GLN A 127 31.52 -8.16 1.84
C GLN A 127 30.10 -7.59 1.68
N LEU A 128 29.77 -7.12 0.48
CA LEU A 128 28.42 -6.69 0.11
C LEU A 128 27.55 -7.94 -0.14
N SER A 129 26.51 -8.13 0.67
CA SER A 129 25.54 -9.22 0.51
C SER A 129 24.17 -8.66 0.14
N LEU A 130 23.68 -9.04 -1.04
CA LEU A 130 22.35 -8.67 -1.53
C LEU A 130 21.48 -9.91 -1.62
N ASP A 131 20.31 -9.83 -1.00
CA ASP A 131 19.23 -10.79 -1.18
C ASP A 131 18.56 -10.51 -2.54
N PRO A 132 18.56 -11.46 -3.49
CA PRO A 132 18.00 -11.22 -4.82
C PRO A 132 16.52 -10.82 -4.80
N LEU A 133 15.72 -11.40 -3.91
CA LEU A 133 14.29 -11.12 -3.82
C LEU A 133 14.04 -9.73 -3.24
N ILE A 134 14.70 -9.37 -2.14
CA ILE A 134 14.55 -8.03 -1.52
C ILE A 134 15.10 -6.95 -2.47
N SER A 135 16.21 -7.23 -3.15
CA SER A 135 16.88 -6.28 -4.03
C SER A 135 16.09 -5.98 -5.29
N SER A 136 15.54 -7.01 -5.95
CA SER A 136 14.75 -6.86 -7.18
C SER A 136 13.36 -6.27 -6.96
N THR A 137 12.85 -6.28 -5.72
CA THR A 137 11.50 -5.79 -5.42
C THR A 137 11.49 -4.43 -4.79
N ILE A 138 12.32 -4.17 -3.78
CA ILE A 138 12.17 -2.98 -2.95
C ILE A 138 13.46 -2.24 -2.64
N SER A 139 14.54 -2.91 -2.25
CA SER A 139 15.66 -2.18 -1.64
C SER A 139 16.44 -1.33 -2.63
N MET A 140 16.55 -1.77 -3.89
CA MET A 140 17.22 -1.01 -4.95
C MET A 140 16.42 0.23 -5.35
N ASP A 141 15.13 0.09 -5.61
CA ASP A 141 14.27 1.23 -5.97
C ASP A 141 14.13 2.20 -4.81
N LEU A 142 14.01 1.70 -3.57
CA LEU A 142 13.93 2.55 -2.38
C LEU A 142 15.23 3.33 -2.14
N GLY A 143 16.39 2.70 -2.33
CA GLY A 143 17.67 3.37 -2.28
C GLY A 143 17.81 4.44 -3.36
N MET A 144 17.51 4.09 -4.62
CA MET A 144 17.57 5.01 -5.75
C MET A 144 16.64 6.21 -5.57
N THR A 145 15.42 5.97 -5.07
CA THR A 145 14.43 7.00 -4.78
C THR A 145 14.95 8.06 -3.84
N PHE A 146 15.55 7.66 -2.71
CA PHE A 146 16.08 8.60 -1.74
C PHE A 146 17.36 9.29 -2.20
N LEU A 147 18.14 8.64 -3.08
CA LEU A 147 19.27 9.26 -3.75
C LEU A 147 18.82 10.38 -4.72
N LEU A 148 17.78 10.12 -5.52
CA LEU A 148 17.18 11.10 -6.43
C LEU A 148 16.53 12.27 -5.67
N PHE A 149 15.83 11.97 -4.59
CA PHE A 149 15.27 12.98 -3.70
C PHE A 149 16.37 13.85 -3.06
N TYR A 150 17.43 13.23 -2.54
CA TYR A 150 18.56 13.96 -1.96
C TYR A 150 19.28 14.86 -2.97
N SER A 151 19.47 14.37 -4.19
CA SER A 151 20.06 15.13 -5.30
C SER A 151 19.10 16.17 -5.92
N LYS A 152 17.91 16.35 -5.34
CA LYS A 152 16.87 17.30 -5.78
C LYS A 152 16.38 17.05 -7.21
N GLN A 153 16.51 15.82 -7.69
CA GLN A 153 15.96 15.39 -8.97
C GLN A 153 14.49 14.97 -8.85
N SER A 154 14.01 14.71 -7.63
CA SER A 154 12.60 14.50 -7.30
C SER A 154 12.14 15.48 -6.22
N GLN A 155 10.87 15.91 -6.30
CA GLN A 155 10.25 16.77 -5.28
C GLN A 155 9.72 15.98 -4.09
N GLU A 156 9.22 14.77 -4.33
CA GLU A 156 8.71 13.86 -3.31
C GLU A 156 9.57 12.60 -3.28
N ALA A 157 9.77 12.05 -2.09
CA ALA A 157 10.50 10.79 -1.94
C ALA A 157 9.59 9.61 -2.31
N LEU A 158 8.43 9.47 -1.67
CA LEU A 158 7.52 8.34 -1.88
C LEU A 158 6.11 8.81 -2.26
N GLY A 159 5.38 7.97 -3.00
CA GLY A 159 4.04 8.29 -3.49
C GLY A 159 4.06 9.25 -4.68
N PRO A 160 2.97 9.95 -4.99
CA PRO A 160 1.64 9.82 -4.41
C PRO A 160 0.89 8.60 -4.96
N ASN A 161 -0.33 8.44 -4.47
CA ASN A 161 -1.37 7.64 -5.12
C ASN A 161 -2.05 8.44 -6.25
N GLY A 162 -2.96 7.80 -6.97
CA GLY A 162 -3.69 8.38 -8.09
C GLY A 162 -5.17 7.99 -8.12
N CYS A 163 -5.81 8.40 -9.20
CA CYS A 163 -7.21 8.13 -9.50
C CYS A 163 -7.31 7.54 -10.90
N TRP A 164 -8.17 6.52 -11.04
CA TRP A 164 -8.59 6.04 -12.35
C TRP A 164 -9.67 6.96 -12.92
N ASP A 165 -9.65 7.13 -14.24
CA ASP A 165 -10.73 7.78 -15.01
C ASP A 165 -12.08 7.07 -14.83
N SER A 166 -12.05 5.73 -14.71
CA SER A 166 -13.21 4.90 -14.43
C SER A 166 -12.80 3.70 -13.57
N ILE A 167 -13.60 3.37 -12.56
CA ILE A 167 -13.37 2.21 -11.69
C ILE A 167 -13.96 0.94 -12.29
N SER A 168 -15.04 1.05 -13.07
CA SER A 168 -15.64 -0.10 -13.76
C SER A 168 -14.91 -0.48 -15.04
N GLU A 169 -14.30 0.51 -15.71
CA GLU A 169 -13.59 0.34 -16.97
C GLU A 169 -12.31 1.21 -16.97
N PRO A 170 -11.29 0.85 -16.14
CA PRO A 170 -10.09 1.66 -15.97
C PRO A 170 -9.24 1.72 -17.24
N HIS A 171 -8.94 2.92 -17.72
CA HIS A 171 -8.04 3.13 -18.86
C HIS A 171 -6.84 4.01 -18.51
N THR A 172 -7.06 5.08 -17.73
CA THR A 172 -6.01 6.07 -17.42
C THR A 172 -5.91 6.25 -15.91
N PHE A 173 -4.69 6.14 -15.37
CA PHE A 173 -4.40 6.43 -13.97
C PHE A 173 -3.63 7.74 -13.85
N ILE A 174 -4.20 8.69 -13.11
CA ILE A 174 -3.67 10.05 -12.94
C ILE A 174 -3.25 10.23 -11.49
N LEU A 175 -1.99 10.62 -11.26
CA LEU A 175 -1.47 10.88 -9.93
C LEU A 175 -2.18 12.07 -9.27
N MET A 176 -2.39 12.01 -7.95
CA MET A 176 -3.01 13.10 -7.19
C MET A 176 -2.02 14.20 -6.76
N GLY A 177 -0.78 14.14 -7.25
CA GLY A 177 0.30 15.03 -6.88
C GLY A 177 1.54 14.78 -7.72
N PRO A 178 2.64 15.51 -7.44
CA PRO A 178 3.87 15.40 -8.22
C PRO A 178 4.45 13.98 -8.16
N PRO A 179 4.90 13.40 -9.28
CA PRO A 179 5.43 12.05 -9.30
C PRO A 179 6.72 11.93 -8.47
N SER A 180 6.86 10.84 -7.72
CA SER A 180 8.15 10.36 -7.22
C SER A 180 8.64 9.19 -8.08
N TYR A 181 9.87 8.73 -7.80
CA TYR A 181 10.39 7.51 -8.43
C TYR A 181 9.67 6.23 -7.95
N MET A 182 9.04 6.27 -6.76
CA MET A 182 8.25 5.18 -6.20
C MET A 182 6.84 5.67 -5.80
N PRO A 183 5.93 5.86 -6.78
CA PRO A 183 4.51 6.10 -6.48
C PRO A 183 3.88 4.90 -5.77
N ASP A 184 2.70 5.10 -5.18
CA ASP A 184 2.01 4.07 -4.40
C ASP A 184 1.82 2.77 -5.20
N ALA A 185 1.60 2.87 -6.52
CA ALA A 185 1.42 1.70 -7.38
C ALA A 185 2.69 0.85 -7.52
N VAL A 186 3.85 1.50 -7.66
CA VAL A 186 5.16 0.84 -7.65
C VAL A 186 5.39 0.14 -6.31
N ILE A 187 5.12 0.85 -5.20
CA ILE A 187 5.29 0.30 -3.85
C ILE A 187 4.37 -0.91 -3.62
N ASN A 188 3.09 -0.82 -3.99
CA ASN A 188 2.18 -1.94 -3.86
C ASN A 188 2.64 -3.13 -4.72
N GLY A 189 3.05 -2.89 -5.96
CA GLY A 189 3.59 -3.93 -6.85
C GLY A 189 4.83 -4.60 -6.28
N ALA A 190 5.76 -3.81 -5.73
CA ALA A 190 6.96 -4.30 -5.04
C ALA A 190 6.64 -5.17 -3.81
N MET A 191 5.72 -4.71 -2.95
CA MET A 191 5.29 -5.47 -1.76
C MET A 191 4.62 -6.78 -2.16
N ASP A 192 3.71 -6.75 -3.13
CA ASP A 192 2.99 -7.93 -3.62
C ASP A 192 3.98 -8.91 -4.30
N GLY A 193 4.90 -8.40 -5.12
CA GLY A 193 5.97 -9.19 -5.74
C GLY A 193 6.88 -9.86 -4.71
N PHE A 194 7.26 -9.15 -3.65
CA PHE A 194 8.04 -9.71 -2.54
C PHE A 194 7.26 -10.82 -1.81
N ILE A 195 6.00 -10.57 -1.44
CA ILE A 195 5.15 -11.54 -0.74
C ILE A 195 4.98 -12.81 -1.57
N LEU A 196 4.65 -12.67 -2.86
CA LEU A 196 4.44 -13.81 -3.76
C LEU A 196 5.74 -14.54 -4.06
N GLY A 197 6.86 -13.83 -4.27
CA GLY A 197 8.17 -14.42 -4.44
C GLY A 197 8.59 -15.27 -3.24
N THR A 198 8.42 -14.74 -2.02
CA THR A 198 8.70 -15.47 -0.77
C THR A 198 7.80 -16.70 -0.65
N TYR A 199 6.51 -16.56 -0.94
CA TYR A 199 5.57 -17.68 -0.91
C TYR A 199 5.98 -18.81 -1.86
N LEU A 200 6.42 -18.49 -3.08
CA LEU A 200 6.88 -19.48 -4.06
C LEU A 200 8.16 -20.18 -3.60
N LEU A 201 9.09 -19.43 -2.98
CA LEU A 201 10.35 -19.94 -2.45
C LEU A 201 10.13 -20.93 -1.30
N GLU A 202 9.30 -20.58 -0.31
CA GLU A 202 9.13 -21.35 0.92
C GLU A 202 8.19 -22.55 0.78
N LYS A 203 7.23 -22.48 -0.15
CA LYS A 203 6.18 -23.51 -0.24
C LYS A 203 6.69 -24.79 -0.90
N VAL A 204 6.39 -25.93 -0.29
CA VAL A 204 6.77 -27.26 -0.78
C VAL A 204 6.18 -27.55 -2.17
N ASP A 205 4.91 -27.23 -2.37
CA ASP A 205 4.19 -27.43 -3.64
C ASP A 205 3.40 -26.15 -3.99
N PRO A 206 4.05 -25.12 -4.56
CA PRO A 206 3.38 -23.90 -4.96
C PRO A 206 2.51 -24.14 -6.21
N PRO A 207 1.49 -23.31 -6.46
CA PRO A 207 0.74 -23.39 -7.71
C PRO A 207 1.69 -23.26 -8.90
N PHE A 208 1.54 -24.16 -9.88
CA PHE A 208 2.35 -24.17 -11.10
C PHE A 208 2.08 -22.98 -12.03
N ASN A 209 0.90 -22.35 -11.89
CA ASN A 209 0.39 -21.28 -12.75
C ASN A 209 0.39 -19.94 -12.00
N ILE A 210 1.03 -18.91 -12.57
CA ILE A 210 1.03 -17.54 -12.05
C ILE A 210 -0.37 -16.94 -12.16
N SER A 211 -1.13 -17.25 -13.21
CA SER A 211 -2.53 -16.84 -13.34
C SER A 211 -3.37 -17.30 -12.13
N VAL A 212 -3.18 -18.54 -11.67
CA VAL A 212 -3.84 -19.09 -10.46
C VAL A 212 -3.33 -18.40 -9.20
N LEU A 213 -2.01 -18.20 -9.08
CA LEU A 213 -1.40 -17.50 -7.95
C LEU A 213 -1.99 -16.08 -7.78
N LEU A 214 -2.06 -15.31 -8.86
CA LEU A 214 -2.60 -13.95 -8.84
C LEU A 214 -4.11 -13.95 -8.57
N ASN A 215 -4.86 -14.89 -9.16
CA ASN A 215 -6.29 -15.01 -8.93
C ASN A 215 -6.61 -15.34 -7.46
N ASP A 216 -5.81 -16.18 -6.81
CA ASP A 216 -5.97 -16.51 -5.40
C ASP A 216 -5.58 -15.31 -4.49
N TYR A 217 -4.47 -14.64 -4.79
CA TYR A 217 -3.96 -13.52 -3.99
C TYR A 217 -4.82 -12.25 -4.06
N TYR A 218 -5.28 -11.91 -5.27
CA TYR A 218 -6.15 -10.76 -5.49
C TYR A 218 -7.64 -11.09 -5.34
N GLY A 219 -8.00 -12.38 -5.35
CA GLY A 219 -9.35 -12.86 -5.15
C GLY A 219 -9.77 -12.95 -3.68
N SER A 220 -10.93 -13.56 -3.46
CA SER A 220 -11.51 -13.73 -2.13
C SER A 220 -10.96 -14.94 -1.36
N LYS A 221 -10.35 -15.92 -2.05
CA LYS A 221 -9.91 -17.19 -1.47
C LYS A 221 -8.60 -17.08 -0.69
N GLY A 222 -7.73 -16.14 -1.06
CA GLY A 222 -6.36 -16.09 -0.55
C GLY A 222 -5.51 -17.24 -1.06
N LEU A 223 -4.20 -17.13 -0.88
CA LEU A 223 -3.24 -18.13 -1.34
C LEU A 223 -3.53 -19.50 -0.70
N ASN A 224 -3.72 -20.54 -1.52
CA ASN A 224 -3.97 -21.92 -1.08
C ASN A 224 -5.19 -22.08 -0.15
N GLY A 225 -6.21 -21.23 -0.31
CA GLY A 225 -7.40 -21.25 0.54
C GLY A 225 -7.14 -20.74 1.97
N GLU A 226 -5.95 -20.21 2.25
CA GLU A 226 -5.71 -19.43 3.44
C GLU A 226 -6.30 -18.04 3.21
N GLU A 227 -7.59 -17.87 3.56
CA GLU A 227 -8.36 -16.62 3.40
C GLU A 227 -7.64 -15.37 3.93
N LYS A 228 -6.62 -15.56 4.76
CA LYS A 228 -5.85 -14.50 5.37
C LYS A 228 -4.78 -13.95 4.42
N ILE A 229 -4.09 -14.75 3.60
CA ILE A 229 -2.98 -14.25 2.74
C ILE A 229 -3.55 -13.68 1.44
N ARG A 230 -3.95 -12.41 1.50
CA ARG A 230 -4.59 -11.67 0.41
C ARG A 230 -4.00 -10.27 0.28
N SER A 231 -4.09 -9.75 -0.94
CA SER A 231 -3.66 -8.39 -1.33
C SER A 231 -4.17 -7.26 -0.43
N ASN A 232 -5.41 -7.36 0.06
CA ASN A 232 -6.01 -6.37 0.96
C ASN A 232 -5.34 -6.28 2.36
N PHE A 233 -4.45 -7.21 2.68
CA PHE A 233 -3.65 -7.22 3.90
C PHE A 233 -2.14 -7.18 3.61
N ARG A 234 -1.71 -6.78 2.41
CA ARG A 234 -0.29 -6.79 1.98
C ARG A 234 0.67 -6.15 2.98
N ARG A 235 0.28 -5.00 3.57
CA ARG A 235 1.14 -4.26 4.52
C ARG A 235 1.47 -5.10 5.75
N LYS A 236 0.47 -5.84 6.26
CA LYS A 236 0.62 -6.76 7.40
C LYS A 236 1.54 -7.93 7.05
N PHE A 237 1.37 -8.53 5.88
CA PHE A 237 2.20 -9.66 5.46
C PHE A 237 3.64 -9.26 5.18
N PHE A 238 3.82 -8.13 4.49
CA PHE A 238 5.14 -7.56 4.27
C PHE A 238 5.88 -7.34 5.59
N ALA A 239 5.20 -6.74 6.59
CA ALA A 239 5.77 -6.53 7.92
C ALA A 239 6.16 -7.82 8.65
N ALA A 240 5.43 -8.91 8.41
CA ALA A 240 5.70 -10.21 9.02
C ALA A 240 6.87 -10.95 8.35
N LEU A 241 7.11 -10.68 7.06
CA LEU A 241 8.14 -11.35 6.25
C LEU A 241 9.48 -10.61 6.24
N LEU A 242 9.48 -9.28 6.37
CA LEU A 242 10.70 -8.48 6.29
C LEU A 242 10.83 -7.50 7.45
N SER A 243 11.87 -7.70 8.27
CA SER A 243 12.18 -6.79 9.37
C SER A 243 12.73 -5.46 8.86
N LYS A 244 12.52 -4.40 9.65
CA LYS A 244 13.06 -3.07 9.37
C LYS A 244 14.59 -3.09 9.27
N GLU A 245 15.24 -3.84 10.15
CA GLU A 245 16.70 -3.94 10.22
C GLU A 245 17.24 -4.61 8.95
N LYS A 246 16.61 -5.69 8.50
CA LYS A 246 17.01 -6.38 7.26
C LYS A 246 16.75 -5.50 6.04
N LEU A 247 15.62 -4.81 5.97
CA LEU A 247 15.35 -3.88 4.88
C LEU A 247 16.39 -2.75 4.85
N GLN A 248 16.77 -2.17 5.99
CA GLN A 248 17.79 -1.11 6.05
C GLN A 248 19.15 -1.61 5.58
N GLU A 249 19.58 -2.79 6.04
CA GLU A 249 20.81 -3.44 5.59
C GLU A 249 20.82 -3.60 4.05
N GLN A 250 19.70 -4.08 3.48
CA GLN A 250 19.59 -4.33 2.05
C GLN A 250 19.52 -3.04 1.22
N VAL A 251 18.89 -1.98 1.72
CA VAL A 251 18.88 -0.65 1.06
C VAL A 251 20.28 -0.04 1.09
N GLU A 252 21.00 -0.17 2.19
CA GLU A 252 22.37 0.32 2.30
C GLU A 252 23.30 -0.42 1.33
N ASN A 253 23.21 -1.75 1.26
CA ASN A 253 23.98 -2.55 0.31
C ASN A 253 23.63 -2.21 -1.14
N ALA A 254 22.35 -1.97 -1.44
CA ALA A 254 21.91 -1.55 -2.77
C ALA A 254 22.51 -0.20 -3.16
N LEU A 255 22.48 0.80 -2.26
CA LEU A 255 23.08 2.11 -2.49
C LEU A 255 24.59 2.03 -2.74
N ARG A 256 25.31 1.21 -1.96
CA ARG A 256 26.74 0.97 -2.14
C ARG A 256 27.05 0.29 -3.48
N LEU A 257 26.22 -0.66 -3.90
CA LEU A 257 26.35 -1.28 -5.22
C LEU A 257 26.11 -0.25 -6.33
N LEU A 258 25.05 0.55 -6.24
CA LEU A 258 24.75 1.61 -7.22
C LEU A 258 25.90 2.62 -7.31
N TRP A 259 26.52 2.96 -6.18
CA TRP A 259 27.69 3.83 -6.15
C TRP A 259 28.88 3.21 -6.89
N LYS A 260 29.23 1.95 -6.60
CA LYS A 260 30.31 1.20 -7.27
C LYS A 260 30.07 1.01 -8.76
N MET A 261 28.83 0.76 -9.17
CA MET A 261 28.47 0.57 -10.58
C MET A 261 28.50 1.87 -11.38
N ASN A 262 28.50 3.02 -10.71
CA ASN A 262 28.27 4.32 -11.32
C ASN A 262 29.15 5.42 -10.71
N GLU A 263 30.42 5.12 -10.42
CA GLU A 263 31.36 6.02 -9.71
C GLU A 263 31.56 7.37 -10.42
N ALA A 264 31.35 7.44 -11.74
CA ALA A 264 31.45 8.66 -12.53
C ALA A 264 30.14 9.49 -12.61
N SER A 265 29.07 9.06 -11.93
CA SER A 265 27.78 9.74 -11.97
C SER A 265 27.72 10.93 -11.01
N SER A 266 27.21 12.06 -11.50
CA SER A 266 26.92 13.23 -10.68
C SER A 266 25.93 12.96 -9.54
N LEU A 267 25.14 11.88 -9.62
CA LEU A 267 24.24 11.44 -8.55
C LEU A 267 24.98 11.13 -7.24
N PHE A 268 26.25 10.72 -7.32
CA PHE A 268 27.07 10.38 -6.16
C PHE A 268 28.13 11.44 -5.82
N GLU A 269 28.11 12.59 -6.50
CA GLU A 269 29.08 13.66 -6.25
C GLU A 269 28.99 14.16 -4.80
N GLY A 270 30.12 14.10 -4.09
CA GLY A 270 30.20 14.50 -2.67
C GLY A 270 29.51 13.55 -1.69
N ILE A 271 29.00 12.41 -2.13
CA ILE A 271 28.40 11.40 -1.24
C ILE A 271 29.51 10.60 -0.55
N THR A 272 29.36 10.43 0.76
CA THR A 272 30.25 9.63 1.60
C THR A 272 29.56 8.36 2.06
N ASP A 273 30.35 7.40 2.51
CA ASP A 273 29.88 6.15 3.11
C ASP A 273 28.83 6.37 4.21
N LYS A 274 29.13 7.26 5.17
CA LYS A 274 28.24 7.65 6.26
C LYS A 274 26.92 8.26 5.74
N LYS A 275 26.98 8.96 4.61
CA LYS A 275 25.80 9.55 3.99
C LYS A 275 24.92 8.49 3.35
N LEU A 276 25.49 7.44 2.74
CA LEU A 276 24.72 6.30 2.23
C LEU A 276 23.97 5.58 3.36
N THR A 277 24.64 5.29 4.48
CA THR A 277 23.98 4.71 5.67
C THR A 277 22.83 5.59 6.17
N TYR A 278 23.04 6.91 6.23
CA TYR A 278 21.99 7.85 6.61
C TYR A 278 20.80 7.84 5.63
N LEU A 279 21.07 7.85 4.32
CA LEU A 279 20.02 7.81 3.29
C LEU A 279 19.24 6.50 3.36
N ALA A 280 19.91 5.36 3.54
CA ALA A 280 19.25 4.07 3.72
C ALA A 280 18.33 4.07 4.94
N LYS A 281 18.81 4.56 6.08
CA LYS A 281 18.01 4.69 7.29
C LYS A 281 16.79 5.59 7.07
N GLN A 282 16.98 6.76 6.45
CA GLN A 282 15.89 7.68 6.16
C GLN A 282 14.84 7.03 5.24
N ALA A 283 15.30 6.35 4.18
CA ALA A 283 14.45 5.68 3.22
C ALA A 283 13.56 4.62 3.88
N VAL A 284 14.17 3.78 4.73
CA VAL A 284 13.44 2.74 5.45
C VAL A 284 12.53 3.31 6.54
N ASP A 285 12.96 4.33 7.29
CA ASP A 285 12.10 4.96 8.30
C ASP A 285 10.82 5.53 7.69
N GLU A 286 10.95 6.22 6.56
CA GLU A 286 9.83 6.84 5.85
C GLU A 286 8.93 5.80 5.19
N PHE A 287 9.52 4.81 4.51
CA PHE A 287 8.79 3.68 3.93
C PHE A 287 7.99 2.91 4.99
N MET A 288 8.64 2.51 6.08
CA MET A 288 7.99 1.75 7.16
C MET A 288 6.88 2.57 7.78
N THR A 289 7.09 3.87 8.03
CA THR A 289 6.03 4.73 8.57
C THR A 289 4.83 4.80 7.62
N MET A 290 5.04 5.10 6.34
CA MET A 290 3.95 5.36 5.39
C MET A 290 3.22 4.11 4.89
N TYR A 291 3.96 3.02 4.66
CA TYR A 291 3.47 1.84 3.94
C TYR A 291 3.38 0.58 4.79
N VAL A 292 3.92 0.57 6.00
CA VAL A 292 3.81 -0.57 6.92
C VAL A 292 3.03 -0.20 8.17
N GLU A 293 3.39 0.89 8.82
CA GLU A 293 2.75 1.34 10.06
C GLU A 293 1.43 2.04 9.78
N CYS A 294 1.35 2.98 8.84
CA CYS A 294 0.10 3.70 8.59
C CYS A 294 -0.95 2.83 7.88
N PRO A 295 -2.25 2.97 8.23
CA PRO A 295 -3.30 2.29 7.50
C PRO A 295 -3.32 2.70 6.03
N ALA A 296 -3.57 1.74 5.15
CA ALA A 296 -3.85 2.03 3.74
C ALA A 296 -5.19 2.78 3.63
N ILE A 297 -5.17 3.96 3.00
CA ILE A 297 -6.36 4.79 2.82
C ILE A 297 -6.83 4.71 1.38
N ILE A 298 -8.05 4.21 1.16
CA ILE A 298 -8.72 4.25 -0.14
C ILE A 298 -9.24 5.68 -0.38
N PRO A 299 -8.71 6.40 -1.39
CA PRO A 299 -9.10 7.78 -1.64
C PRO A 299 -10.50 7.85 -2.26
N ARG A 300 -11.08 9.06 -2.21
CA ARG A 300 -12.46 9.33 -2.67
C ARG A 300 -12.76 8.85 -4.09
N CYS A 301 -11.86 9.11 -5.04
CA CYS A 301 -12.05 8.75 -6.44
C CYS A 301 -12.15 7.22 -6.64
N ILE A 302 -11.40 6.45 -5.84
CA ILE A 302 -11.33 5.00 -5.97
C ILE A 302 -12.63 4.33 -5.53
N TRP A 303 -13.24 4.77 -4.43
CA TRP A 303 -14.55 4.23 -4.02
C TRP A 303 -15.73 4.87 -4.78
N GLY A 304 -15.47 5.74 -5.76
CA GLY A 304 -16.49 6.37 -6.59
C GLY A 304 -17.32 7.41 -5.83
N ALA A 305 -16.66 8.23 -5.01
CA ALA A 305 -17.30 9.31 -4.28
C ALA A 305 -17.89 10.35 -5.23
N ARG A 306 -19.10 10.82 -4.93
CA ARG A 306 -19.61 12.06 -5.50
C ARG A 306 -18.77 13.25 -5.04
N PRO A 307 -18.73 14.35 -5.80
CA PRO A 307 -18.16 15.61 -5.35
C PRO A 307 -18.83 16.13 -4.07
N TYR A 308 -18.08 16.92 -3.31
CA TYR A 308 -18.62 17.73 -2.23
C TYR A 308 -19.63 18.75 -2.79
N LYS A 309 -20.78 18.94 -2.14
CA LYS A 309 -21.77 19.98 -2.50
C LYS A 309 -21.42 21.28 -1.77
N GLY A 310 -21.31 22.40 -2.50
CA GLY A 310 -20.94 23.69 -1.90
C GLY A 310 -19.44 23.85 -1.66
N THR A 311 -19.06 24.70 -0.71
CA THR A 311 -17.66 25.03 -0.41
C THR A 311 -17.22 24.41 0.91
N PRO A 312 -16.21 23.51 0.91
CA PRO A 312 -15.78 22.85 2.13
C PRO A 312 -15.08 23.84 3.08
N THR A 313 -15.33 23.67 4.38
CA THR A 313 -14.63 24.45 5.42
C THR A 313 -13.37 23.73 5.86
N GLN A 314 -12.23 24.43 5.88
CA GLN A 314 -10.94 23.86 6.27
C GLN A 314 -10.81 23.70 7.80
N LEU A 315 -10.18 22.60 8.22
CA LEU A 315 -9.82 22.34 9.62
C LEU A 315 -8.60 23.15 10.05
N LYS A 316 -8.57 23.56 11.31
CA LYS A 316 -7.38 24.14 11.96
C LYS A 316 -6.58 23.04 12.65
N LEU A 317 -5.58 22.52 11.95
CA LEU A 317 -4.73 21.41 12.43
C LEU A 317 -3.62 21.90 13.39
N PRO A 318 -3.09 21.03 14.28
CA PRO A 318 -3.59 19.69 14.60
C PRO A 318 -4.87 19.70 15.45
N LEU A 319 -5.76 18.74 15.21
CA LEU A 319 -6.99 18.58 16.02
C LEU A 319 -6.70 17.93 17.38
N GLY A 320 -7.55 18.18 18.36
CA GLY A 320 -7.40 17.64 19.72
C GLY A 320 -8.23 16.39 20.00
N PHE A 321 -9.17 16.03 19.11
CA PHE A 321 -10.19 15.02 19.41
C PHE A 321 -10.34 13.98 18.29
N VAL A 322 -10.75 12.79 18.69
CA VAL A 322 -11.24 11.73 17.81
C VAL A 322 -12.58 11.25 18.35
N TYR A 323 -13.57 11.17 17.48
CA TYR A 323 -14.92 10.71 17.80
C TYR A 323 -15.16 9.37 17.11
N ILE A 324 -15.40 8.32 17.89
CA ILE A 324 -15.65 6.98 17.38
C ILE A 324 -17.14 6.79 17.11
N HIS A 325 -17.43 6.24 15.94
CA HIS A 325 -18.77 5.95 15.45
C HIS A 325 -18.89 4.50 14.98
N HIS A 326 -20.12 4.01 14.92
CA HIS A 326 -20.51 2.94 14.01
C HIS A 326 -21.49 3.49 12.98
N THR A 327 -21.67 2.80 11.86
CA THR A 327 -22.63 3.25 10.85
C THR A 327 -24.07 2.94 11.27
N SER A 328 -24.31 1.82 11.98
CA SER A 328 -25.63 1.22 12.25
C SER A 328 -26.41 0.83 11.00
N THR A 329 -26.44 1.68 9.98
CA THR A 329 -26.87 1.40 8.61
C THR A 329 -25.83 1.96 7.65
N PRO A 330 -25.15 1.14 6.84
CA PRO A 330 -25.25 -0.32 6.75
C PRO A 330 -24.93 -1.02 8.07
N SER A 331 -25.66 -2.10 8.38
CA SER A 331 -25.58 -2.81 9.68
C SER A 331 -24.63 -4.01 9.66
N LYS A 332 -24.33 -4.54 8.47
CA LYS A 332 -23.40 -5.65 8.30
C LYS A 332 -22.02 -5.10 7.93
N PRO A 333 -20.94 -5.65 8.50
CA PRO A 333 -19.61 -5.34 8.04
C PRO A 333 -19.39 -5.78 6.59
N CYS A 334 -18.70 -4.95 5.82
CA CYS A 334 -18.34 -5.21 4.42
C CYS A 334 -16.97 -5.89 4.36
N GLN A 335 -16.81 -6.96 3.56
CA GLN A 335 -15.63 -7.83 3.61
C GLN A 335 -14.76 -7.81 2.34
N ASN A 336 -15.16 -7.01 1.35
CA ASN A 336 -14.39 -6.78 0.14
C ASN A 336 -14.63 -5.36 -0.37
N PHE A 337 -13.69 -4.87 -1.18
CA PHE A 337 -13.68 -3.53 -1.72
C PHE A 337 -15.00 -3.16 -2.41
N SER A 338 -15.55 -4.02 -3.27
CA SER A 338 -16.79 -3.74 -4.00
C SER A 338 -17.95 -3.44 -3.03
N THR A 339 -18.13 -4.28 -2.01
CA THR A 339 -19.17 -4.06 -0.98
C THR A 339 -18.89 -2.84 -0.11
N CYS A 340 -17.65 -2.64 0.34
CA CYS A 340 -17.30 -1.50 1.17
C CYS A 340 -17.43 -0.17 0.42
N ALA A 341 -17.02 -0.12 -0.85
CA ALA A 341 -17.20 1.05 -1.70
C ALA A 341 -18.70 1.31 -1.99
N ALA A 342 -19.51 0.26 -2.16
CA ALA A 342 -20.97 0.41 -2.31
C ALA A 342 -21.62 0.99 -1.04
N ASP A 343 -21.20 0.53 0.14
CA ASP A 343 -21.64 1.03 1.43
C ASP A 343 -21.23 2.48 1.65
N MET A 344 -19.99 2.85 1.31
CA MET A 344 -19.51 4.24 1.31
C MET A 344 -20.38 5.14 0.42
N ARG A 345 -20.66 4.72 -0.82
CA ARG A 345 -21.54 5.45 -1.73
C ARG A 345 -22.97 5.53 -1.18
N SER A 346 -23.48 4.48 -0.53
CA SER A 346 -24.80 4.46 0.09
C SER A 346 -24.92 5.49 1.22
N MET A 347 -23.95 5.50 2.13
CA MET A 347 -23.90 6.50 3.20
C MET A 347 -23.74 7.92 2.66
N GLN A 348 -22.91 8.13 1.64
CA GLN A 348 -22.76 9.44 1.03
C GLN A 348 -24.08 9.93 0.40
N ARG A 349 -24.78 9.07 -0.36
CA ARG A 349 -26.10 9.40 -0.93
C ARG A 349 -27.08 9.78 0.16
N PHE A 350 -27.21 8.97 1.21
CA PHE A 350 -28.11 9.27 2.32
C PHE A 350 -27.78 10.60 3.01
N HIS A 351 -26.50 10.86 3.27
CA HIS A 351 -26.07 12.12 3.86
C HIS A 351 -26.34 13.33 2.95
N GLN A 352 -26.10 13.20 1.65
CA GLN A 352 -26.23 14.30 0.69
C GLN A 352 -27.66 14.57 0.22
N ASP A 353 -28.44 13.52 0.00
CA ASP A 353 -29.73 13.61 -0.68
C ASP A 353 -30.88 13.60 0.34
N ASP A 354 -30.79 12.79 1.41
CA ASP A 354 -31.84 12.71 2.44
C ASP A 354 -31.59 13.68 3.61
N ARG A 355 -30.35 13.85 4.05
CA ARG A 355 -30.01 14.79 5.14
C ARG A 355 -29.62 16.20 4.67
N GLY A 356 -29.44 16.39 3.37
CA GLY A 356 -29.03 17.67 2.79
C GLY A 356 -27.64 18.15 3.21
N TRP A 357 -26.74 17.23 3.57
CA TRP A 357 -25.36 17.57 3.92
C TRP A 357 -24.49 17.73 2.66
N ASP A 358 -23.38 18.41 2.82
CA ASP A 358 -22.48 18.66 1.69
C ASP A 358 -21.78 17.40 1.18
N ASP A 359 -21.57 16.42 2.06
CA ASP A 359 -20.84 15.18 1.79
C ASP A 359 -21.10 14.17 2.92
N ILE A 360 -20.54 12.95 2.79
CA ILE A 360 -20.50 11.96 3.87
C ILE A 360 -20.07 12.60 5.20
N GLY A 361 -20.75 12.26 6.30
CA GLY A 361 -20.55 12.96 7.58
C GLY A 361 -19.19 12.71 8.23
N TYR A 362 -18.60 11.53 8.02
CA TYR A 362 -17.38 11.09 8.69
C TYR A 362 -16.11 11.61 8.01
N SER A 363 -15.03 11.75 8.79
CA SER A 363 -13.70 12.05 8.26
C SER A 363 -13.13 10.81 7.55
N PHE A 364 -13.20 9.65 8.22
CA PHE A 364 -12.76 8.36 7.70
C PHE A 364 -13.70 7.25 8.15
N VAL A 365 -13.70 6.14 7.40
CA VAL A 365 -14.57 4.99 7.67
C VAL A 365 -13.80 3.69 7.47
N PHE A 366 -13.72 2.82 8.48
CA PHE A 366 -13.14 1.48 8.37
C PHE A 366 -14.13 0.51 7.72
N GLY A 367 -13.64 -0.23 6.72
CA GLY A 367 -14.27 -1.45 6.22
C GLY A 367 -13.61 -2.70 6.80
N SER A 368 -14.32 -3.83 6.80
CA SER A 368 -13.77 -5.13 7.21
C SER A 368 -13.00 -5.85 6.12
N ASP A 369 -12.74 -5.16 5.02
CA ASP A 369 -11.82 -5.55 3.97
C ASP A 369 -10.37 -5.14 4.25
N GLY A 370 -10.07 -4.58 5.43
CA GLY A 370 -8.71 -4.24 5.84
C GLY A 370 -8.24 -2.84 5.44
N TYR A 371 -9.14 -2.02 4.87
CA TYR A 371 -8.84 -0.65 4.45
C TYR A 371 -9.56 0.41 5.27
N LEU A 372 -8.95 1.59 5.32
CA LEU A 372 -9.60 2.82 5.76
C LEU A 372 -10.08 3.61 4.54
N TYR A 373 -11.33 4.01 4.51
CA TYR A 373 -11.90 4.80 3.42
C TYR A 373 -11.90 6.27 3.76
N GLN A 374 -11.42 7.10 2.83
CA GLN A 374 -11.47 8.54 2.96
C GLN A 374 -12.91 9.04 2.80
N GLY A 375 -13.47 9.60 3.87
CA GLY A 375 -14.70 10.41 3.83
C GLY A 375 -14.36 11.86 3.46
N ARG A 376 -14.58 12.79 4.38
CA ARG A 376 -14.10 14.18 4.22
C ARG A 376 -12.58 14.32 4.39
N GLY A 377 -11.93 13.32 4.98
CA GLY A 377 -10.47 13.24 5.08
C GLY A 377 -9.85 14.18 6.11
N TRP A 378 -8.55 14.47 5.92
CA TRP A 378 -7.70 15.14 6.90
C TRP A 378 -7.93 16.65 7.05
N HIS A 379 -8.41 17.31 5.98
CA HIS A 379 -8.34 18.78 5.86
C HIS A 379 -9.70 19.49 5.96
N TRP A 380 -10.81 18.76 5.90
CA TRP A 380 -12.15 19.34 5.79
C TRP A 380 -13.04 18.99 6.99
N VAL A 381 -13.83 19.97 7.44
CA VAL A 381 -14.75 19.82 8.58
C VAL A 381 -15.84 18.77 8.28
N GLY A 382 -16.04 17.86 9.24
CA GLY A 382 -17.06 16.81 9.23
C GLY A 382 -18.51 17.26 9.41
N ALA A 383 -19.44 16.29 9.40
CA ALA A 383 -20.82 16.44 9.86
C ALA A 383 -21.24 15.31 10.84
N HIS A 384 -20.27 14.62 11.43
CA HIS A 384 -20.46 13.40 12.23
C HIS A 384 -20.89 13.65 13.69
N THR A 385 -20.46 14.75 14.32
CA THR A 385 -20.68 15.04 15.75
C THR A 385 -21.11 16.50 15.92
N ARG A 386 -22.43 16.73 16.03
CA ARG A 386 -23.02 18.08 16.12
C ARG A 386 -22.36 18.91 17.24
N GLY A 387 -21.85 20.10 16.90
CA GLY A 387 -21.16 21.01 17.82
C GLY A 387 -19.66 20.75 18.01
N TYR A 388 -19.14 19.67 17.42
CA TYR A 388 -17.74 19.23 17.59
C TYR A 388 -17.02 18.89 16.28
N ASN A 389 -17.70 18.96 15.13
CA ASN A 389 -17.17 18.63 13.80
C ASN A 389 -15.84 19.31 13.43
N SER A 390 -15.60 20.54 13.91
CA SER A 390 -14.38 21.29 13.61
C SER A 390 -13.24 21.05 14.62
N LYS A 391 -13.48 20.23 15.65
CA LYS A 391 -12.55 20.02 16.78
C LYS A 391 -11.87 18.66 16.73
N GLY A 392 -12.40 17.71 15.97
CA GLY A 392 -11.88 16.35 15.92
C GLY A 392 -12.34 15.57 14.70
N TYR A 393 -11.63 14.47 14.44
CA TYR A 393 -11.96 13.55 13.35
C TYR A 393 -13.06 12.59 13.77
N GLY A 394 -14.07 12.42 12.93
CA GLY A 394 -15.09 11.37 13.09
C GLY A 394 -14.67 10.12 12.35
N ILE A 395 -14.41 9.05 13.09
CA ILE A 395 -13.98 7.76 12.55
C ILE A 395 -15.11 6.76 12.78
N SER A 396 -15.64 6.18 11.70
CA SER A 396 -16.74 5.21 11.76
C SER A 396 -16.28 3.82 11.37
N PHE A 397 -16.86 2.78 11.97
CA PHE A 397 -16.75 1.39 11.51
C PHE A 397 -18.05 0.98 10.79
N ILE A 398 -17.95 0.36 9.62
CA ILE A 398 -19.13 -0.12 8.87
C ILE A 398 -19.72 -1.33 9.59
N GLY A 399 -20.87 -1.15 10.24
CA GLY A 399 -21.60 -2.21 10.91
C GLY A 399 -22.44 -1.72 12.08
N ASP A 400 -23.15 -2.66 12.71
CA ASP A 400 -23.84 -2.49 13.99
C ASP A 400 -23.09 -3.21 15.11
N TYR A 401 -22.41 -2.43 15.94
CA TYR A 401 -21.61 -2.90 17.07
C TYR A 401 -22.29 -2.70 18.43
N MET A 402 -23.63 -2.78 18.48
CA MET A 402 -24.34 -2.84 19.77
C MET A 402 -23.93 -4.06 20.59
N LYS A 403 -23.80 -5.24 19.96
CA LYS A 403 -23.58 -6.52 20.65
C LYS A 403 -22.27 -7.23 20.29
N VAL A 404 -21.67 -6.88 19.16
CA VAL A 404 -20.46 -7.50 18.62
C VAL A 404 -19.39 -6.44 18.41
N LEU A 405 -18.13 -6.85 18.33
CA LEU A 405 -17.02 -5.96 17.98
C LEU A 405 -16.80 -5.91 16.46
N PRO A 406 -16.19 -4.84 15.94
CA PRO A 406 -15.50 -4.85 14.65
C PRO A 406 -14.43 -5.94 14.60
N ASP A 407 -13.94 -6.25 13.39
CA ASP A 407 -12.83 -7.20 13.27
C ASP A 407 -11.62 -6.70 14.07
N PHE A 408 -10.91 -7.64 14.70
CA PHE A 408 -9.75 -7.33 15.53
C PHE A 408 -8.70 -6.52 14.76
N TYR A 409 -8.50 -6.80 13.47
CA TYR A 409 -7.55 -6.07 12.66
C TYR A 409 -7.91 -4.58 12.49
N GLU A 410 -9.20 -4.25 12.33
CA GLU A 410 -9.65 -2.86 12.23
C GLU A 410 -9.46 -2.10 13.54
N LEU A 411 -9.76 -2.75 14.67
CA LEU A 411 -9.56 -2.18 16.00
C LEU A 411 -8.08 -1.87 16.24
N GLU A 412 -7.19 -2.80 15.89
CA GLU A 412 -5.74 -2.61 15.99
C GLU A 412 -5.26 -1.51 15.06
N LEU A 413 -5.70 -1.49 13.79
CA LEU A 413 -5.38 -0.41 12.86
C LEU A 413 -5.84 0.95 13.38
N MET A 414 -7.00 1.04 14.02
CA MET A 414 -7.45 2.30 14.59
C MET A 414 -6.59 2.69 15.81
N LYS A 415 -6.48 1.78 16.78
CA LYS A 415 -5.87 2.01 18.09
C LYS A 415 -4.38 2.27 18.00
N ASN A 416 -3.66 1.47 17.22
CA ASN A 416 -2.20 1.41 17.22
C ASN A 416 -1.58 2.05 15.98
N ASN A 417 -2.30 2.16 14.86
CA ASN A 417 -1.72 2.65 13.61
C ASN A 417 -2.24 4.05 13.23
N PHE A 418 -3.55 4.20 13.03
CA PHE A 418 -4.19 5.45 12.59
C PHE A 418 -3.86 6.62 13.51
N ILE A 419 -4.06 6.45 14.82
CA ILE A 419 -3.80 7.50 15.82
C ILE A 419 -2.33 7.91 15.81
N GLN A 420 -1.40 6.95 15.80
CA GLN A 420 0.03 7.25 15.77
C GLN A 420 0.43 8.01 14.50
N CYS A 421 -0.08 7.58 13.35
CA CYS A 421 0.14 8.25 12.08
C CYS A 421 -0.45 9.67 12.01
N ALA A 422 -1.63 9.87 12.60
CA ALA A 422 -2.22 11.19 12.70
C ALA A 422 -1.38 12.13 13.58
N VAL A 423 -0.80 11.62 14.68
CA VAL A 423 0.10 12.40 15.55
C VAL A 423 1.43 12.69 14.86
N LYS A 424 2.10 11.67 14.30
CA LYS A 424 3.36 11.83 13.57
C LYS A 424 3.23 12.83 12.42
N GLY A 425 2.12 12.79 11.69
CA GLY A 425 1.82 13.71 10.59
C GLY A 425 1.28 15.08 11.01
N ALA A 426 1.35 15.46 12.30
CA ALA A 426 0.83 16.73 12.84
C ALA A 426 -0.64 17.03 12.47
N ARG A 427 -1.44 15.98 12.27
CA ARG A 427 -2.90 16.06 12.02
C ARG A 427 -3.68 15.99 13.33
N LEU A 428 -3.12 15.30 14.33
CA LEU A 428 -3.68 15.12 15.66
C LEU A 428 -2.65 15.52 16.73
N GLN A 429 -3.09 16.16 17.80
CA GLN A 429 -2.22 16.54 18.92
C GLN A 429 -1.75 15.30 19.68
N ALA A 430 -0.53 15.33 20.24
CA ALA A 430 0.01 14.20 21.01
C ALA A 430 -0.79 13.90 22.29
N ASN A 431 -1.47 14.90 22.87
CA ASN A 431 -2.34 14.79 24.05
C ASN A 431 -3.83 14.66 23.67
N TYR A 432 -4.12 14.06 22.51
CA TYR A 432 -5.46 13.87 21.99
C TYR A 432 -6.43 13.22 22.99
N THR A 433 -7.72 13.43 22.75
CA THR A 433 -8.79 12.78 23.50
C THR A 433 -9.68 11.97 22.56
N ILE A 434 -9.96 10.72 22.93
CA ILE A 434 -10.91 9.83 22.25
C ILE A 434 -12.23 9.87 23.02
N HIS A 435 -13.32 10.03 22.27
CA HIS A 435 -14.67 9.88 22.79
C HIS A 435 -15.53 9.01 21.85
N GLY A 436 -16.48 8.27 22.39
CA GLY A 436 -17.58 7.72 21.62
C GLY A 436 -18.60 8.81 21.30
N HIS A 437 -19.32 8.69 20.17
CA HIS A 437 -20.33 9.67 19.77
C HIS A 437 -21.38 9.95 20.87
N ARG A 438 -21.81 8.91 21.61
CA ARG A 438 -22.73 9.01 22.76
C ARG A 438 -22.27 9.96 23.87
N GLN A 439 -20.96 10.16 24.01
CA GLN A 439 -20.41 11.13 24.97
C GLN A 439 -20.51 12.57 24.45
N MET A 440 -21.06 12.82 23.26
CA MET A 440 -21.11 14.16 22.68
C MET A 440 -22.54 14.65 22.45
N VAL A 441 -23.44 13.74 22.09
CA VAL A 441 -24.86 14.00 21.82
C VAL A 441 -25.71 12.78 22.20
N PRO A 442 -27.03 12.93 22.40
CA PRO A 442 -27.92 11.80 22.72
C PRO A 442 -28.03 10.81 21.55
N THR A 443 -27.27 9.71 21.62
CA THR A 443 -27.26 8.63 20.62
C THR A 443 -26.72 7.34 21.25
N LEU A 444 -27.05 6.19 20.65
CA LEU A 444 -26.44 4.90 21.00
C LEU A 444 -25.12 4.65 20.25
N CYS A 445 -24.74 5.48 19.29
CA CYS A 445 -23.46 5.36 18.57
C CYS A 445 -22.28 5.53 19.56
N PRO A 446 -21.20 4.72 19.51
CA PRO A 446 -20.80 3.75 18.49
C PRO A 446 -21.31 2.31 18.70
N GLY A 447 -22.35 2.12 19.51
CA GLY A 447 -22.83 0.81 19.95
C GLY A 447 -22.19 0.35 21.25
N ASP A 448 -22.93 -0.40 22.07
CA ASP A 448 -22.52 -0.71 23.45
C ASP A 448 -21.23 -1.52 23.49
N ARG A 449 -21.12 -2.55 22.64
CA ARG A 449 -19.95 -3.41 22.63
C ARG A 449 -18.69 -2.69 22.16
N LEU A 450 -18.78 -1.86 21.12
CA LEU A 450 -17.66 -1.03 20.66
C LEU A 450 -17.34 0.10 21.64
N PHE A 451 -18.34 0.68 22.31
CA PHE A 451 -18.09 1.69 23.32
C PHE A 451 -17.26 1.13 24.50
N GLN A 452 -17.63 -0.06 25.00
CA GLN A 452 -16.87 -0.75 26.05
C GLN A 452 -15.42 -1.05 25.62
N GLU A 453 -15.18 -1.32 24.33
CA GLU A 453 -13.84 -1.54 23.81
C GLU A 453 -13.00 -0.25 23.86
N ILE A 454 -13.56 0.87 23.37
CA ILE A 454 -12.80 2.14 23.31
C ILE A 454 -12.52 2.74 24.70
N GLU A 455 -13.27 2.35 25.74
CA GLU A 455 -12.97 2.71 27.14
C GLU A 455 -11.57 2.23 27.56
N THR A 456 -11.06 1.17 26.94
CA THR A 456 -9.73 0.61 27.24
C THR A 456 -8.60 1.31 26.47
N TRP A 457 -8.92 2.21 25.54
CA TRP A 457 -7.94 2.80 24.64
C TRP A 457 -7.21 3.98 25.27
N LYS A 458 -5.91 4.12 24.94
CA LYS A 458 -5.13 5.29 25.32
C LYS A 458 -5.76 6.56 24.73
N GLY A 459 -6.01 7.54 25.60
CA GLY A 459 -6.61 8.82 25.24
C GLY A 459 -8.13 8.86 25.41
N PHE A 460 -8.79 7.73 25.72
CA PHE A 460 -10.18 7.77 26.16
C PHE A 460 -10.32 8.61 27.43
N LYS A 461 -11.36 9.45 27.48
CA LYS A 461 -11.72 10.19 28.69
C LYS A 461 -13.21 10.06 28.97
N THR A 462 -13.53 9.79 30.22
CA THR A 462 -14.91 9.89 30.73
C THR A 462 -15.37 11.34 30.67
N ARG A 463 -16.64 11.54 30.32
CA ARG A 463 -17.30 12.84 30.31
C ARG A 463 -18.55 12.78 31.17
N CYS A 464 -18.68 13.75 32.05
CA CYS A 464 -19.84 13.84 32.94
C CYS A 464 -20.80 14.94 32.51
N PHE A 465 -22.08 14.65 32.66
CA PHE A 465 -23.21 15.54 32.42
C PHE A 465 -24.05 15.63 33.68
N ILE A 466 -24.82 16.70 33.80
CA ILE A 466 -25.90 16.79 34.77
C ILE A 466 -27.18 16.48 34.01
N ASP A 467 -27.93 15.48 34.46
CA ASP A 467 -29.23 15.14 33.88
C ASP A 467 -30.31 16.16 34.31
N LYS A 468 -31.54 15.97 33.84
CA LYS A 468 -32.66 16.88 34.15
C LYS A 468 -33.05 16.86 35.64
N ASP A 469 -32.70 15.80 36.36
CA ASP A 469 -33.01 15.60 37.76
C ASP A 469 -31.85 16.07 38.68
N GLY A 470 -30.79 16.63 38.09
CA GLY A 470 -29.62 17.13 38.81
C GLY A 470 -28.57 16.06 39.13
N ASN A 471 -28.75 14.82 38.68
CA ASN A 471 -27.78 13.75 38.91
C ASN A 471 -26.60 13.88 37.95
N LYS A 472 -25.41 13.60 38.47
CA LYS A 472 -24.20 13.55 37.67
C LYS A 472 -24.10 12.18 36.97
N LEU A 473 -24.30 12.17 35.66
CA LEU A 473 -24.10 10.99 34.82
C LEU A 473 -22.74 11.09 34.12
N CYS A 474 -21.83 10.17 34.43
CA CYS A 474 -20.54 10.07 33.76
C CYS A 474 -20.54 8.89 32.80
N ILE A 475 -20.25 9.17 31.54
CA ILE A 475 -20.11 8.18 30.46
C ILE A 475 -18.81 8.38 29.71
#